data_AF-A0A9Q1HX19-F1
#
_entry.id   AF-A0A9Q1HX19-F1
#
_cell.length_a   1.000
_cell.length_b   1.000
_cell.length_c   1.000
_cell.angle_alpha   90.00
_cell.angle_beta   90.00
_cell.angle_gamma   90.00
#
_symmetry.space_group_name_H-M   'P 1'
#
loop_
_entity.id
_entity.type
_entity.pdbx_description
1 polymer ?
#
loop_
_entity_poly.entity_id
_entity_poly.type
_entity_poly.pdbx_seq_one_letter_code
_entity_poly.pdbx_strand_id
1 'polypeptide(L)'
;MGFLGHLRGLWALIILLFCVPSHGQSPPLQGTTYVLFPPGQPVSTNLEAICKRGFLRPRYDHNDLPSPGYSYLRRQATGVNSLESLFQGCCKSYGSQEDALTLKCALGVWESAMSSYCEQEFMVKTRAYHCCTKEEMFGCFALWAPNPAYLYPPPKIQA
;
A
#
# COMPACT_ATOMS: atom_id res chain seq x y z
N MET A 1 -38.06 -36.75 -55.12
CA MET A 1 -37.40 -35.66 -55.87
C MET A 1 -36.69 -34.79 -54.85
N GLY A 2 -35.36 -34.88 -54.79
CA GLY A 2 -34.56 -34.12 -53.84
C GLY A 2 -34.26 -32.71 -54.37
N PHE A 3 -34.15 -31.75 -53.46
CA PHE A 3 -33.48 -30.48 -53.72
C PHE A 3 -32.58 -30.11 -52.54
N LEU A 4 -31.37 -29.72 -52.92
CA LEU A 4 -30.22 -29.25 -52.15
C LEU A 4 -30.44 -27.85 -51.56
N GLY A 5 -29.73 -27.57 -50.46
CA GLY A 5 -29.35 -26.22 -50.01
C GLY A 5 -29.38 -26.14 -48.48
N HIS A 6 -28.43 -25.56 -47.75
CA HIS A 6 -27.16 -24.89 -48.05
C HIS A 6 -26.45 -24.76 -46.67
N LEU A 7 -25.11 -24.86 -46.63
CA LEU A 7 -24.27 -24.60 -45.46
C LEU A 7 -24.51 -23.24 -44.78
N ARG A 8 -24.33 -23.19 -43.45
CA ARG A 8 -23.51 -22.24 -42.63
C ARG A 8 -23.98 -22.33 -41.17
N GLY A 9 -23.18 -22.84 -40.23
CA GLY A 9 -22.09 -22.13 -39.53
C GLY A 9 -22.50 -22.01 -38.05
N LEU A 10 -22.04 -22.88 -37.16
CA LEU A 10 -20.78 -22.82 -36.39
C LEU A 10 -20.80 -21.80 -35.22
N TRP A 11 -20.60 -22.36 -34.01
CA TRP A 11 -20.14 -21.77 -32.74
C TRP A 11 -21.14 -20.99 -31.87
N ALA A 12 -21.98 -21.73 -31.11
CA ALA A 12 -22.47 -21.26 -29.81
C ALA A 12 -21.70 -21.98 -28.71
N LEU A 13 -20.59 -21.39 -28.25
CA LEU A 13 -19.82 -21.88 -27.11
C LEU A 13 -19.50 -20.73 -26.14
N ILE A 14 -19.97 -20.94 -24.90
CA ILE A 14 -19.34 -20.54 -23.63
C ILE A 14 -19.53 -19.08 -23.18
N ILE A 15 -20.63 -18.84 -22.44
CA ILE A 15 -20.67 -17.79 -21.42
C ILE A 15 -20.16 -18.42 -20.12
N LEU A 16 -18.84 -18.39 -19.92
CA LEU A 16 -18.26 -18.47 -18.58
C LEU A 16 -18.45 -17.09 -17.95
N LEU A 17 -19.32 -17.04 -16.94
CA LEU A 17 -19.38 -15.97 -15.95
C LEU A 17 -18.02 -15.89 -15.24
N PHE A 18 -17.08 -15.19 -15.86
CA PHE A 18 -15.90 -14.71 -15.19
C PHE A 18 -16.36 -13.74 -14.10
N CYS A 19 -16.22 -14.17 -12.85
CA CYS A 19 -16.00 -13.25 -11.75
C CYS A 19 -14.73 -12.46 -12.12
N VAL A 20 -14.90 -11.27 -12.70
CA VAL A 20 -13.78 -10.37 -12.98
C VAL A 20 -13.23 -9.95 -11.62
N PRO A 21 -11.96 -10.23 -11.29
CA PRO A 21 -11.35 -9.64 -10.12
C PRO A 21 -11.29 -8.14 -10.41
N SER A 22 -12.06 -7.36 -9.65
CA SER A 22 -12.00 -5.91 -9.64
C SER A 22 -10.58 -5.48 -9.31
N HIS A 23 -9.74 -5.31 -10.34
CA HIS A 23 -8.54 -4.49 -10.23
C HIS A 23 -9.06 -3.08 -10.01
N GLY A 24 -9.20 -2.69 -8.73
CA GLY A 24 -9.39 -1.31 -8.34
C GLY A 24 -8.16 -0.55 -8.82
N GLN A 25 -8.25 -0.01 -10.04
CA GLN A 25 -7.28 0.96 -10.54
C GLN A 25 -7.37 2.15 -9.59
N SER A 26 -6.36 2.27 -8.73
CA SER A 26 -6.16 3.48 -7.93
C SER A 26 -6.01 4.63 -8.93
N PRO A 27 -6.62 5.80 -8.68
CA PRO A 27 -6.40 6.95 -9.55
C PRO A 27 -4.88 7.22 -9.63
N PRO A 28 -4.32 7.40 -10.84
CA PRO A 28 -2.89 7.59 -11.00
C PRO A 28 -2.50 8.90 -10.33
N LEU A 29 -1.70 8.81 -9.27
CA LEU A 29 -0.91 9.93 -8.78
C LEU A 29 0.14 10.22 -9.87
N GLN A 30 -0.20 11.13 -10.78
CA GLN A 30 0.65 11.55 -11.88
C GLN A 30 2.03 11.95 -11.36
N GLY A 31 3.04 11.10 -11.62
CA GLY A 31 4.46 11.44 -11.54
C GLY A 31 5.13 11.33 -10.16
N THR A 32 4.86 10.31 -9.35
CA THR A 32 5.57 10.17 -8.07
C THR A 32 6.96 9.57 -8.25
N THR A 33 7.95 10.43 -8.45
CA THR A 33 9.38 10.11 -8.27
C THR A 33 9.75 9.89 -6.79
N TYR A 34 8.78 9.89 -5.88
CA TYR A 34 8.97 9.81 -4.43
C TYR A 34 7.94 8.87 -3.78
N VAL A 35 8.34 8.26 -2.66
CA VAL A 35 7.48 7.43 -1.81
C VAL A 35 7.14 8.22 -0.55
N LEU A 36 5.86 8.28 -0.17
CA LEU A 36 5.44 8.83 1.13
C LEU A 36 5.92 7.90 2.25
N PHE A 37 7.16 8.10 2.67
CA PHE A 37 7.83 7.29 3.67
C PHE A 37 8.52 8.20 4.71
N PRO A 38 8.43 7.85 6.00
CA PRO A 38 7.71 6.71 6.58
C PRO A 38 6.19 6.94 6.70
N PRO A 39 5.38 5.87 6.77
CA PRO A 39 3.97 5.97 7.14
C PRO A 39 3.79 6.54 8.55
N GLY A 40 2.72 7.31 8.77
CA GLY A 40 2.39 7.85 10.09
C GLY A 40 2.10 6.77 11.12
N GLN A 41 2.52 6.96 12.37
CA GLN A 41 2.19 6.06 13.46
C GLN A 41 0.66 6.00 13.68
N PRO A 42 0.05 4.81 13.78
CA PRO A 42 -1.36 4.69 14.11
C PRO A 42 -1.66 5.24 15.51
N VAL A 43 -2.59 6.17 15.57
CA VAL A 43 -3.14 6.77 16.80
C VAL A 43 -4.65 6.89 16.66
N SER A 44 -5.37 7.10 17.76
CA SER A 44 -6.84 7.17 17.72
C SER A 44 -7.36 8.22 16.74
N THR A 45 -6.68 9.36 16.59
CA THR A 45 -7.10 10.48 15.73
C THR A 45 -6.91 10.24 14.23
N ASN A 46 -6.03 9.31 13.83
CA ASN A 46 -5.80 8.99 12.41
C ASN A 46 -6.33 7.60 12.00
N LEU A 47 -6.87 6.83 12.96
CA LEU A 47 -7.39 5.47 12.73
C LEU A 47 -8.50 5.43 11.67
N GLU A 48 -9.41 6.41 11.69
CA GLU A 48 -10.46 6.53 10.67
C GLU A 48 -9.86 6.64 9.26
N ALA A 49 -8.84 7.48 9.10
CA ALA A 49 -8.19 7.67 7.81
C ALA A 49 -7.49 6.39 7.34
N ILE A 50 -6.80 5.70 8.27
CA ILE A 50 -6.15 4.40 7.99
C ILE A 50 -7.18 3.37 7.49
N CYS A 51 -8.33 3.25 8.15
CA CYS A 51 -9.28 2.19 7.88
C CYS A 51 -10.31 2.52 6.79
N LYS A 52 -10.91 3.70 6.82
CA LYS A 52 -11.97 4.08 5.86
C LYS A 52 -11.41 4.68 4.57
N ARG A 53 -10.22 5.28 4.59
CA ARG A 53 -9.68 6.05 3.45
C ARG A 53 -8.44 5.41 2.84
N GLY A 54 -8.15 4.15 3.20
CA GLY A 54 -6.97 3.44 2.69
C GLY A 54 -6.91 3.31 1.16
N PHE A 55 -8.07 3.26 0.50
CA PHE A 55 -8.18 3.16 -0.96
C PHE A 55 -7.77 4.44 -1.71
N LEU A 56 -7.70 5.59 -1.02
CA LEU A 56 -7.26 6.87 -1.60
C LEU A 56 -5.73 7.02 -1.57
N ARG A 57 -5.03 6.15 -0.84
CA ARG A 57 -3.56 6.23 -0.70
C ARG A 57 -2.88 5.51 -1.87
N PRO A 58 -1.75 6.05 -2.39
CA PRO A 58 -1.01 5.42 -3.48
C PRO A 58 -0.59 3.99 -3.13
N ARG A 59 -0.65 3.12 -4.14
CA ARG A 59 0.16 1.89 -4.19
C ARG A 59 1.31 2.15 -5.13
N TYR A 60 2.53 1.84 -4.69
CA TYR A 60 3.74 2.13 -5.44
C TYR A 60 4.12 0.92 -6.30
N ASP A 61 3.94 1.01 -7.62
CA ASP A 61 4.50 0.00 -8.53
C ASP A 61 6.00 0.21 -8.66
N HIS A 62 6.75 -0.88 -8.60
CA HIS A 62 8.19 -0.91 -8.82
C HIS A 62 8.58 -0.46 -10.23
N ASN A 63 7.70 -0.61 -11.22
CA ASN A 63 7.93 -0.18 -12.59
C ASN A 63 7.88 1.35 -12.76
N ASP A 64 7.17 2.05 -11.87
CA ASP A 64 7.03 3.50 -11.88
C ASP A 64 8.18 4.21 -11.15
N LEU A 65 9.01 3.46 -10.44
CA LEU A 65 10.13 3.99 -9.65
C LEU A 65 11.43 4.02 -10.47
N PRO A 66 12.25 5.09 -10.32
CA PRO A 66 13.46 5.26 -11.09
C PRO A 66 14.46 4.10 -10.90
N SER A 67 15.22 3.82 -11.95
CA SER A 67 16.33 2.85 -11.98
C SER A 67 17.39 3.34 -12.98
N PRO A 68 18.72 3.19 -12.72
CA PRO A 68 19.39 2.59 -11.56
C PRO A 68 19.73 3.58 -10.43
N GLY A 69 20.16 3.07 -9.26
CA GLY A 69 20.64 3.89 -8.12
C GLY A 69 19.61 4.19 -7.02
N TYR A 70 18.32 3.94 -7.26
CA TYR A 70 17.22 4.25 -6.33
C TYR A 70 16.61 2.99 -5.69
N SER A 71 17.43 1.97 -5.40
CA SER A 71 16.95 0.72 -4.79
C SER A 71 16.28 0.92 -3.42
N TYR A 72 16.65 1.98 -2.70
CA TYR A 72 16.02 2.36 -1.44
C TYR A 72 14.55 2.76 -1.62
N LEU A 73 14.18 3.43 -2.73
CA LEU A 73 12.79 3.78 -3.02
C LEU A 73 11.94 2.52 -3.22
N ARG A 74 12.49 1.49 -3.87
CA ARG A 74 11.81 0.20 -4.03
C ARG A 74 11.56 -0.48 -2.70
N ARG A 75 12.52 -0.44 -1.77
CA ARG A 75 12.34 -0.99 -0.41
C ARG A 75 11.31 -0.20 0.40
N GLN A 76 11.33 1.13 0.32
CA GLN A 76 10.30 1.98 0.93
C GLN A 76 8.92 1.65 0.36
N ALA A 77 8.79 1.59 -0.97
CA ALA A 77 7.55 1.21 -1.65
C ALA A 77 7.04 -0.16 -1.21
N THR A 78 7.91 -1.17 -1.16
CA THR A 78 7.56 -2.50 -0.64
C THR A 78 7.07 -2.43 0.81
N GLY A 79 7.79 -1.71 1.67
CA GLY A 79 7.40 -1.53 3.08
C GLY A 79 6.03 -0.87 3.23
N VAL A 80 5.79 0.24 2.51
CA VAL A 80 4.48 0.94 2.54
C VAL A 80 3.38 0.04 1.99
N ASN A 81 3.55 -0.57 0.82
CA ASN A 81 2.52 -1.43 0.21
C ASN A 81 2.18 -2.64 1.10
N SER A 82 3.17 -3.20 1.80
CA SER A 82 2.98 -4.32 2.72
C SER A 82 2.18 -3.88 3.94
N LEU A 83 2.55 -2.76 4.56
CA LEU A 83 1.81 -2.18 5.68
C LEU A 83 0.37 -1.84 5.30
N GLU A 84 0.16 -1.23 4.13
CA GLU A 84 -1.17 -0.90 3.61
C GLU A 84 -2.06 -2.14 3.43
N SER A 85 -1.46 -3.29 3.13
CA SER A 85 -2.18 -4.57 3.04
C SER A 85 -2.49 -5.14 4.43
N LEU A 86 -1.55 -5.01 5.39
CA LEU A 86 -1.75 -5.44 6.78
C LEU A 86 -2.84 -4.61 7.48
N PHE A 87 -2.91 -3.31 7.22
CA PHE A 87 -3.98 -2.45 7.73
C PHE A 87 -5.37 -2.93 7.30
N GLN A 88 -5.54 -3.42 6.06
CA GLN A 88 -6.83 -3.99 5.62
C GLN A 88 -7.26 -5.17 6.51
N GLY A 89 -6.31 -5.97 6.99
CA GLY A 89 -6.57 -7.05 7.95
C GLY A 89 -7.07 -6.53 9.30
N CYS A 90 -6.38 -5.53 9.86
CA CYS A 90 -6.75 -4.92 11.14
C CYS A 90 -8.10 -4.17 11.09
N CYS A 91 -8.42 -3.56 9.95
CA CYS A 91 -9.58 -2.68 9.79
C CYS A 91 -10.90 -3.41 9.52
N LYS A 92 -10.92 -4.76 9.52
CA LYS A 92 -12.15 -5.55 9.31
C LYS A 92 -13.24 -5.28 10.36
N SER A 93 -12.84 -5.04 11.61
CA SER A 93 -13.76 -4.73 12.73
C SER A 93 -13.92 -3.22 12.99
N TYR A 94 -13.35 -2.34 12.16
CA TYR A 94 -13.39 -0.90 12.41
C TYR A 94 -14.82 -0.33 12.37
N GLY A 95 -15.16 0.56 13.31
CA GLY A 95 -16.49 1.14 13.44
C GLY A 95 -17.48 0.27 14.22
N SER A 96 -16.98 -0.77 14.91
CA SER A 96 -17.71 -1.56 15.90
C SER A 96 -17.28 -1.15 17.33
N GLN A 97 -17.71 -1.88 18.35
CA GLN A 97 -17.22 -1.68 19.74
C GLN A 97 -15.74 -2.07 19.93
N GLU A 98 -15.03 -2.48 18.86
CA GLU A 98 -13.65 -2.99 18.89
C GLU A 98 -12.59 -2.00 18.39
N ASP A 99 -12.88 -0.70 18.25
CA ASP A 99 -11.91 0.29 17.72
C ASP A 99 -10.58 0.31 18.49
N ALA A 100 -10.59 0.03 19.80
CA ALA A 100 -9.37 -0.11 20.59
C ALA A 100 -8.51 -1.32 20.17
N LEU A 101 -9.14 -2.44 19.80
CA LEU A 101 -8.45 -3.62 19.27
C LEU A 101 -7.92 -3.34 17.85
N THR A 102 -8.69 -2.64 17.03
CA THR A 102 -8.24 -2.19 15.70
C THR A 102 -7.03 -1.28 15.82
N LEU A 103 -7.03 -0.32 16.74
CA LEU A 103 -5.87 0.56 16.99
C LEU A 103 -4.64 -0.25 17.42
N LYS A 104 -4.80 -1.19 18.36
CA LYS A 104 -3.71 -2.04 18.84
C LYS A 104 -3.14 -2.90 17.70
N CYS A 105 -3.99 -3.48 16.86
CA CYS A 105 -3.57 -4.24 15.68
C CYS A 105 -2.79 -3.35 14.70
N ALA A 106 -3.35 -2.19 14.34
CA ALA A 106 -2.73 -1.24 13.42
C ALA A 106 -1.35 -0.79 13.91
N LEU A 107 -1.24 -0.41 15.19
CA LEU A 107 0.03 -0.03 15.78
C LEU A 107 1.04 -1.19 15.73
N GLY A 108 0.63 -2.41 16.10
CA GLY A 108 1.52 -3.57 16.08
C GLY A 108 2.04 -3.93 14.67
N VAL A 109 1.20 -3.85 13.64
CA VAL A 109 1.65 -4.09 12.25
C VAL A 109 2.53 -2.95 11.73
N TRP A 110 2.31 -1.71 12.18
CA TRP A 110 3.16 -0.57 11.86
C TRP A 110 4.55 -0.72 12.48
N GLU A 111 4.63 -1.08 13.77
CA GLU A 111 5.91 -1.33 14.46
C GLU A 111 6.67 -2.47 13.78
N SER A 112 5.99 -3.58 13.49
CA SER A 112 6.58 -4.72 12.76
C SER A 112 7.10 -4.31 11.38
N ALA A 113 6.36 -3.48 10.63
CA ALA A 113 6.80 -3.01 9.33
C ALA A 113 8.05 -2.10 9.40
N MET A 114 8.13 -1.21 10.40
CA MET A 114 9.32 -0.36 10.59
C MET A 114 10.54 -1.18 11.00
N SER A 115 10.38 -2.17 11.88
CA SER A 115 11.44 -3.10 12.26
C SER A 115 11.93 -3.92 11.06
N SER A 116 11.02 -4.52 10.30
CA SER A 116 11.38 -5.32 9.12
C SER A 116 12.05 -4.49 8.03
N TYR A 117 11.62 -3.22 7.85
CA TYR A 117 12.31 -2.30 6.95
C TYR A 117 13.76 -2.06 7.39
N CYS A 118 14.00 -1.83 8.68
CA CYS A 118 15.35 -1.65 9.20
C CYS A 118 16.22 -2.90 9.07
N GLU A 119 15.68 -4.09 9.33
CA GLU A 119 16.38 -5.36 9.08
C GLU A 119 16.83 -5.45 7.61
N GLN A 120 15.95 -5.15 6.66
CA GLN A 120 16.27 -5.15 5.24
C GLN A 120 17.32 -4.09 4.86
N GLU A 121 17.25 -2.89 5.47
CA GLU A 121 18.22 -1.82 5.27
C GLU A 121 19.63 -2.21 5.74
N PHE A 122 19.75 -3.01 6.82
CA PHE A 122 21.04 -3.49 7.31
C PHE A 122 21.60 -4.67 6.51
N MET A 123 20.78 -5.39 5.74
CA MET A 123 21.22 -6.50 4.89
C MET A 123 21.83 -6.04 3.56
N VAL A 124 21.64 -4.77 3.18
CA VAL A 124 22.14 -4.22 1.92
C VAL A 124 23.36 -3.33 2.14
N LYS A 125 24.25 -3.23 1.14
CA LYS A 125 25.45 -2.39 1.19
C LYS A 125 25.16 -0.89 0.96
N THR A 126 24.00 -0.40 1.39
CA THR A 126 23.64 1.02 1.35
C THR A 126 23.58 1.59 2.75
N ARG A 127 23.74 2.90 2.89
CA ARG A 127 23.49 3.56 4.18
C ARG A 127 22.04 3.30 4.59
N ALA A 128 21.85 2.67 5.75
CA ALA A 128 20.53 2.45 6.31
C ALA A 128 19.81 3.79 6.55
N TYR A 129 18.49 3.76 6.43
CA TYR A 129 17.65 4.89 6.79
C TYR A 129 17.94 5.39 8.21
N HIS A 130 18.05 6.71 8.37
CA HIS A 130 18.61 7.33 9.57
C HIS A 130 17.84 7.01 10.88
N CYS A 131 16.55 6.69 10.81
CA CYS A 131 15.77 6.28 11.99
C CYS A 131 16.13 4.88 12.49
N CYS A 132 16.65 3.99 11.64
CA CYS A 132 16.99 2.62 12.02
C CYS A 132 18.15 2.52 13.01
N THR A 133 18.91 3.60 13.22
CA THR A 133 20.04 3.65 14.16
C THR A 133 19.75 4.47 15.41
N LYS A 134 18.48 4.84 15.63
CA LYS A 134 18.05 5.60 16.82
C LYS A 134 17.58 4.66 17.91
N GLU A 135 17.86 5.02 19.17
CA GLU A 135 17.31 4.33 20.35
C GLU A 135 15.78 4.40 20.33
N GLU A 136 15.22 5.61 20.13
CA GLU A 136 13.80 5.85 19.93
C GLU A 136 13.41 5.68 18.44
N MET A 137 13.65 4.49 17.89
CA MET A 137 13.46 4.17 16.47
C MET A 137 12.04 4.52 15.98
N PHE A 138 11.00 4.06 16.68
CA PHE A 138 9.60 4.32 16.32
C PHE A 138 9.24 5.81 16.44
N GLY A 139 9.71 6.49 17.48
CA GLY A 139 9.52 7.93 17.63
C GLY A 139 10.14 8.72 16.47
N CYS A 140 11.32 8.32 16.00
CA CYS A 140 11.94 8.90 14.81
C CYS A 140 11.08 8.70 13.56
N PHE A 141 10.58 7.49 13.31
CA PHE A 141 9.69 7.24 12.17
C PHE A 141 8.40 8.05 12.25
N ALA A 142 7.77 8.14 13.42
CA ALA A 142 6.57 8.94 13.62
C ALA A 142 6.81 10.43 13.35
N LEU A 143 7.95 10.97 13.80
CA LEU A 143 8.34 12.37 13.62
C LEU A 143 8.60 12.73 12.15
N TRP A 144 9.24 11.83 11.41
CA TRP A 144 9.64 12.06 10.02
C TRP A 144 8.58 11.67 8.99
N ALA A 145 7.41 11.19 9.42
CA ALA A 145 6.32 10.84 8.53
C ALA A 145 5.81 12.08 7.77
N PRO A 146 5.88 12.12 6.42
CA PRO A 146 5.44 13.29 5.65
C PRO A 146 3.93 13.49 5.64
N ASN A 147 3.15 12.47 6.02
CA ASN A 147 1.70 12.52 6.12
C ASN A 147 1.19 11.74 7.35
N PRO A 148 1.43 12.23 8.57
CA PRO A 148 1.14 11.48 9.80
C PRO A 148 -0.36 11.30 10.04
N ALA A 149 -1.19 12.19 9.50
CA ALA A 149 -2.64 12.15 9.61
C ALA A 149 -3.33 11.42 8.43
N TYR A 150 -2.56 10.84 7.50
CA TYR A 150 -3.10 10.13 6.32
C TYR A 150 -4.09 10.98 5.51
N LEU A 151 -3.77 12.27 5.33
CA LEU A 151 -4.58 13.22 4.58
C LEU A 151 -4.61 12.86 3.08
N TYR A 152 -5.75 13.12 2.45
CA TYR A 152 -5.92 13.07 1.00
C TYR A 152 -6.53 14.39 0.49
N PRO A 153 -5.94 15.05 -0.53
CA PRO A 153 -4.66 14.71 -1.15
C PRO A 153 -3.49 14.81 -0.14
N PRO A 154 -2.40 14.05 -0.34
CA PRO A 154 -1.24 14.12 0.55
C PRO A 154 -0.60 15.52 0.50
N PRO A 155 0.06 15.97 1.59
CA PRO A 155 0.82 17.21 1.59
C PRO A 155 1.87 17.22 0.48
N LYS A 156 2.10 18.39 -0.13
CA LYS A 156 3.21 18.57 -1.07
C LYS A 156 4.52 18.49 -0.30
N ILE A 157 5.33 17.46 -0.58
CA ILE A 157 6.68 17.36 -0.02
C ILE A 157 7.58 18.27 -0.86
N GLN A 158 8.16 19.29 -0.23
CA GLN A 158 9.24 20.06 -0.84
C GLN A 158 10.52 19.24 -0.68
N ALA A 159 11.11 18.84 -1.81
CA ALA A 159 12.37 18.12 -1.87
C ALA A 159 13.55 19.02 -1.47
#